data_AF-A0A927P8Q7-F1
#
_entry.id   AF-A0A927P8Q7-F1
#
_cell.length_a   1.000
_cell.length_b   1.000
_cell.length_c   1.000
_cell.angle_alpha   90.00
_cell.angle_beta   90.00
_cell.angle_gamma   90.00
#
_symmetry.space_group_name_H-M   'P 1'
#
loop_
_entity.id
_entity.type
_entity.pdbx_description
1 polymer ?
#
loop_
_entity_poly.entity_id
_entity_poly.type
_entity_poly.pdbx_seq_one_letter_code
_entity_poly.pdbx_strand_id
1 'polypeptide(L)' 'MTVPQHIIIIAMVVLGTMITRFLPFVLFPAGKETPGYVKYLGRVLTPAALGLLVIYC' A
#
# COMPACT_ATOMS: atom_id res chain seq x y z
N MET A 1 -3.20 -27.04 -15.51
CA MET A 1 -2.36 -25.83 -15.37
C MET A 1 -0.91 -26.26 -15.49
N THR A 2 -0.16 -25.73 -16.47
CA THR A 2 1.21 -26.21 -16.73
C THR A 2 2.20 -25.57 -15.76
N VAL A 3 3.14 -26.36 -15.22
CA VAL A 3 4.21 -25.90 -14.29
C VAL A 3 4.91 -24.59 -14.72
N PRO A 4 5.28 -24.38 -16.01
CA PRO A 4 5.92 -23.13 -16.44
C PRO A 4 5.04 -21.89 -16.29
N GLN A 5 3.72 -22.00 -16.49
CA GLN A 5 2.81 -20.87 -16.29
C GLN A 5 2.75 -20.43 -14.83
N HIS A 6 2.77 -21.37 -13.89
CA HIS A 6 2.78 -21.05 -12.46
C HIS A 6 4.02 -20.25 -12.06
N ILE A 7 5.18 -20.63 -12.56
CA ILE A 7 6.45 -19.94 -12.26
C ILE A 7 6.42 -18.50 -12.76
N ILE A 8 5.91 -18.26 -13.98
CA ILE A 8 5.81 -16.92 -14.55
C ILE A 8 4.83 -16.05 -13.76
N ILE A 9 3.69 -16.60 -13.35
CA ILE A 9 2.70 -15.88 -12.54
C ILE A 9 3.30 -15.50 -11.19
N ILE A 10 3.97 -16.43 -10.50
CA ILE A 10 4.61 -16.16 -9.21
C ILE A 10 5.68 -15.09 -9.38
N ALA A 11 6.52 -15.16 -10.42
CA ALA A 11 7.54 -14.16 -10.69
C ALA A 11 6.96 -12.75 -10.92
N MET A 12 5.87 -12.65 -11.70
CA MET A 12 5.15 -11.39 -11.93
C MET A 12 4.54 -10.82 -10.64
N VAL A 13 3.94 -11.66 -9.80
CA VAL A 13 3.38 -11.24 -8.51
C VAL A 13 4.47 -10.78 -7.56
N VAL A 14 5.61 -11.48 -7.51
CA VAL A 14 6.77 -11.09 -6.69
C VAL A 14 7.35 -9.75 -7.16
N LEU A 15 7.53 -9.56 -8.47
CA LEU A 15 7.98 -8.27 -9.01
C LEU A 15 6.98 -7.14 -8.69
N GLY A 16 5.69 -7.38 -8.89
CA GLY A 16 4.65 -6.41 -8.57
C GLY A 16 4.63 -6.04 -7.08
N THR A 17 4.76 -7.02 -6.18
CA THR A 17 4.81 -6.79 -4.73
C THR A 17 6.09 -6.12 -4.27
N MET A 18 7.24 -6.45 -4.85
CA MET A 18 8.48 -5.72 -4.60
C MET A 18 8.33 -4.27 -5.05
N ILE A 19 7.81 -4.01 -6.25
CA ILE A 19 7.59 -2.65 -6.75
C ILE A 19 6.65 -1.89 -5.83
N THR A 20 5.48 -2.41 -5.47
CA THR A 20 4.52 -1.70 -4.60
C THR A 20 5.03 -1.49 -3.19
N ARG A 21 5.94 -2.34 -2.69
CA ARG A 21 6.56 -2.17 -1.37
C ARG A 21 7.77 -1.24 -1.38
N PHE A 22 8.53 -1.20 -2.47
CA PHE A 22 9.65 -0.27 -2.66
C PHE A 22 9.18 1.12 -3.12
N LEU A 23 8.04 1.22 -3.80
CA LEU A 23 7.45 2.49 -4.22
C LEU A 23 7.29 3.49 -3.07
N PRO A 24 6.68 3.15 -1.92
CA PRO A 24 6.57 4.07 -0.80
C PRO A 24 7.93 4.39 -0.20
N PHE A 25 8.92 3.50 -0.29
CA PHE A 25 10.25 3.74 0.26
C PHE A 25 11.10 4.69 -0.60
N VAL A 26 10.92 4.65 -1.93
CA VAL A 26 11.52 5.59 -2.88
C VAL A 26 10.79 6.93 -2.86
N LEU A 27 9.46 6.92 -2.79
CA LEU A 27 8.65 8.14 -2.75
C LEU A 27 8.70 8.83 -1.37
N PHE A 28 8.86 8.07 -0.29
CA PHE A 28 8.94 8.55 1.09
C PHE A 28 10.23 8.02 1.77
N PRO A 29 11.40 8.61 1.45
CA PRO A 29 12.67 8.17 2.03
C PRO A 29 12.68 8.35 3.56
N ALA A 30 13.13 7.30 4.26
CA ALA A 30 13.28 7.27 5.72
C ALA A 30 14.37 8.26 6.16
N GLY A 31 13.98 9.50 6.45
CA GLY A 31 14.90 10.56 6.89
C GLY A 31 14.45 12.00 6.60
N LYS A 32 13.35 12.19 5.85
CA LYS A 32 12.69 13.51 5.70
C LYS A 32 11.28 13.46 6.27
N GLU A 33 10.81 14.59 6.81
CA GLU A 33 9.47 14.71 7.39
C GLU A 33 8.42 14.13 6.43
N THR A 34 7.56 13.26 6.96
CA THR A 34 6.47 12.66 6.21
C THR A 34 5.67 13.78 5.54
N PRO A 35 5.53 13.78 4.20
CA PRO A 35 4.93 14.90 3.49
C PRO A 35 3.53 15.16 4.02
N GLY A 36 3.16 16.44 4.18
CA GLY A 36 1.93 16.85 4.87
C GLY A 36 0.66 16.16 4.37
N TYR A 37 0.65 15.70 3.11
CA TYR A 37 -0.42 14.89 2.55
C TYR A 37 -0.60 13.54 3.25
N VAL A 38 0.47 12.79 3.56
CA VAL A 38 0.39 11.49 4.26
C VAL A 38 -0.07 11.69 5.70
N LYS A 39 0.42 12.73 6.37
CA LYS A 39 -0.01 13.10 7.73
C LYS A 39 -1.47 13.54 7.76
N TYR A 40 -1.90 14.29 6.74
CA TYR A 40 -3.29 14.67 6.56
C TYR A 40 -4.18 13.45 6.31
N LEU A 41 -3.77 12.55 5.40
CA LEU A 41 -4.48 11.31 5.09
C LEU A 41 -4.64 10.45 6.35
N GLY A 42 -3.59 10.26 7.15
CA GLY A 42 -3.70 9.53 8.43
C GLY A 42 -4.65 10.19 9.43
N ARG A 43 -4.68 11.53 9.48
CA ARG A 43 -5.58 12.30 10.36
C ARG A 43 -7.05 12.21 9.93
N VAL A 44 -7.35 12.13 8.63
CA VAL A 44 -8.74 12.07 8.13
C VAL A 44 -9.24 10.64 7.92
N LEU A 45 -8.35 9.70 7.62
CA LEU A 45 -8.73 8.31 7.33
C LEU A 45 -9.24 7.59 8.57
N THR A 46 -8.56 7.78 9.71
CA THR A 46 -8.97 7.18 11.00
C THR A 46 -10.39 7.59 11.42
N PRO A 47 -10.75 8.90 11.50
CA PRO A 47 -12.11 9.30 11.82
C PRO A 47 -13.13 8.93 10.73
N ALA A 48 -12.75 8.93 9.45
CA ALA A 48 -13.64 8.49 8.37
C ALA A 48 -14.00 7.00 8.49
N ALA A 49 -13.02 6.14 8.83
CA ALA A 49 -13.24 4.72 9.04
C ALA A 49 -14.15 4.45 10.27
N LEU A 50 -13.96 5.21 11.35
CA LEU A 50 -14.84 5.16 12.52
C LEU A 50 -16.27 5.61 12.18
N GLY A 51 -16.42 6.67 11.39
CA GLY A 51 -17.73 7.13 10.92
C GLY A 51 -18.43 6.08 10.05
N LEU A 52 -17.69 5.45 9.13
CA LEU A 52 -18.22 4.35 8.32
C LEU A 52 -18.68 3.18 9.21
N LEU A 53 -17.88 2.79 10.20
CA LEU A 53 -18.21 1.73 11.16
C LEU A 53 -19.52 2.03 11.92
N VAL A 54 -19.70 3.25 12.42
CA VAL A 54 -20.91 3.63 13.18
C VAL A 54 -22.17 3.68 12.30
N ILE A 55 -22.03 4.03 11.03
CA ILE A 55 -23.18 4.14 10.10
C ILE A 55 -23.57 2.76 9.55
N TYR A 56 -22.60 1.89 9.32
CA TYR A 56 -22.81 0.61 8.62
C TYR A 56 -22.80 -0.63 9.52
N CYS A 57 -22.35 -0.55 10.77
CA CYS A 57 -22.52 -1.60 11.79
C CYS A 57 -23.58 -1.18 12.82
#